data_AF-A0A820HPK0-F1
#
_entry.id   AF-A0A820HPK0-F1
#
_cell.length_a   1.000
_cell.length_b   1.000
_cell.length_c   1.000
_cell.angle_alpha   90.00
_cell.angle_beta   90.00
_cell.angle_gamma   90.00
#
_symmetry.space_group_name_H-M   'P 1'
#
loop_
_entity.id
_entity.type
_entity.pdbx_description
1 polymer ?
#
loop_
_entity_poly.entity_id
_entity_poly.type
_entity_poly.pdbx_seq_one_letter_code
_entity_poly.pdbx_strand_id
1 'polypeptide(L)'
;KYFYVKNFILASNPILITSINGVTVNRIFSPNLSIAEFYFVQYTRSVNFADYVPISVIPNEGCSDNDWLAANSSPNGQVALVKRGVCPFVDRAVLASRYPVGNICADTPTGDATQTIVIGGHSDSVPAGPGINDNGSGSVANLGLAVALARLFETSTYKKYKYRVRFCW
;
A
#
# COMPACT_ATOMS: atom_id res chain seq x y z
N LYS A 1 26.04 1.16 -6.98
CA LYS A 1 25.89 2.53 -7.51
C LYS A 1 24.66 3.13 -6.87
N TYR A 2 24.81 4.14 -6.00
CA TYR A 2 23.67 4.86 -5.40
C TYR A 2 23.35 6.07 -6.26
N PHE A 3 22.08 6.44 -6.39
CA PHE A 3 21.65 7.69 -7.03
C PHE A 3 20.79 8.50 -6.07
N TYR A 4 20.89 9.81 -6.17
CA TYR A 4 20.13 10.75 -5.36
C TYR A 4 18.84 11.09 -6.10
N VAL A 5 17.69 10.80 -5.50
CA VAL A 5 16.40 11.32 -5.96
C VAL A 5 16.17 12.65 -5.24
N LYS A 6 16.12 13.75 -6.00
CA LYS A 6 15.75 15.08 -5.48
C LYS A 6 14.44 15.53 -6.14
N ASN A 7 13.57 16.16 -5.35
CA ASN A 7 12.33 16.83 -5.74
C ASN A 7 11.26 15.91 -6.34
N PHE A 8 10.38 15.39 -5.47
CA PHE A 8 9.11 14.78 -5.85
C PHE A 8 8.01 15.85 -5.72
N ILE A 9 7.23 16.08 -6.78
CA ILE A 9 6.10 17.01 -6.78
C ILE A 9 4.91 16.33 -7.46
N LEU A 10 3.83 16.12 -6.72
CA LEU A 10 2.52 15.73 -7.27
C LEU A 10 1.72 17.02 -7.54
N ALA A 11 1.82 17.57 -8.75
CA ALA A 11 1.18 18.87 -9.06
C ALA A 11 -0.28 18.74 -9.52
N SER A 12 -0.62 17.62 -10.17
CA SER A 12 -1.94 17.13 -10.63
C SER A 12 -1.66 15.89 -11.50
N ASN A 13 -2.67 15.13 -11.97
CA ASN A 13 -2.57 13.83 -12.70
C ASN A 13 -1.11 13.34 -12.86
N PRO A 14 -0.63 12.50 -11.95
CA PRO A 14 0.70 12.64 -11.38
C PRO A 14 1.80 12.52 -12.45
N ILE A 15 2.49 13.62 -12.76
CA ILE A 15 3.74 13.56 -13.52
C ILE A 15 4.87 13.39 -12.49
N LEU A 16 5.54 12.24 -12.51
CA LEU A 16 6.73 12.05 -11.69
C LEU A 16 7.94 12.58 -12.45
N ILE A 17 8.58 13.61 -11.90
CA ILE A 17 9.83 14.12 -12.43
C ILE A 17 10.98 13.50 -11.63
N THR A 18 11.86 12.77 -12.29
CA THR A 18 13.07 12.22 -11.67
C THR A 18 14.30 12.94 -12.19
N SER A 19 15.17 13.41 -11.30
CA SER A 19 16.51 13.90 -11.66
C SER A 19 17.57 12.94 -11.15
N ILE A 20 18.31 12.30 -12.07
CA ILE A 20 19.37 11.35 -11.77
C ILE A 20 20.63 11.81 -12.49
N ASN A 21 21.70 12.10 -11.75
CA ASN A 21 22.98 12.60 -12.28
C ASN A 21 22.83 13.84 -13.19
N GLY A 22 21.92 14.76 -12.83
CA GLY A 22 21.65 15.98 -13.60
C GLY A 22 20.72 15.78 -14.81
N VAL A 23 20.37 14.54 -15.15
CA VAL A 23 19.38 14.25 -16.20
C VAL A 23 17.99 14.23 -15.59
N THR A 24 17.11 15.10 -16.08
CA THR A 24 15.72 15.20 -15.64
C THR A 24 14.81 14.51 -16.65
N VAL A 25 13.98 13.58 -16.17
CA VAL A 25 13.03 12.82 -16.99
C VAL A 25 11.63 12.97 -16.40
N ASN A 26 10.67 13.32 -17.26
CA ASN A 26 9.25 13.27 -16.95
C ASN A 26 8.77 11.84 -17.19
N ARG A 27 8.35 11.18 -16.12
CA ARG A 27 7.81 9.83 -16.17
C ARG A 27 6.33 9.90 -16.49
N ILE A 28 5.89 8.99 -17.37
CA ILE A 28 4.48 8.90 -17.76
C ILE A 28 3.74 8.08 -16.72
N PHE A 29 2.75 8.72 -16.09
CA PHE A 29 1.72 8.02 -15.33
C PHE A 29 0.61 7.56 -16.25
N SER A 30 0.19 6.30 -16.11
CA SER A 30 -0.98 5.78 -16.81
C SER A 30 -1.59 4.61 -16.05
N PRO A 31 -2.92 4.46 -16.02
CA PRO A 31 -3.57 3.23 -15.59
C PRO A 31 -3.42 2.10 -16.62
N ASN A 32 -3.01 2.41 -17.86
CA ASN A 32 -2.67 1.41 -18.87
C ASN A 32 -1.20 0.99 -18.71
N LEU A 33 -1.01 -0.26 -18.28
CA LEU A 33 0.31 -0.85 -18.03
C LEU A 33 1.20 -0.91 -19.27
N SER A 34 0.64 -0.91 -20.48
CA SER A 34 1.45 -0.95 -21.70
C SER A 34 2.21 0.36 -21.97
N ILE A 35 1.86 1.45 -21.27
CA ILE A 35 2.46 2.79 -21.46
C ILE A 35 2.87 3.46 -20.14
N ALA A 36 2.65 2.82 -19.00
CA ALA A 36 2.99 3.38 -17.69
C ALA A 36 4.48 3.20 -17.39
N GLU A 37 5.20 4.29 -17.11
CA GLU A 37 6.59 4.21 -16.60
C GLU A 37 6.63 4.04 -15.08
N PHE A 38 5.55 4.40 -14.38
CA PHE A 38 5.32 4.12 -12.97
C PHE A 38 3.82 4.08 -12.67
N TYR A 39 3.44 3.32 -11.65
CA TYR A 39 2.07 3.16 -11.19
C TYR A 39 1.95 3.65 -9.74
N PHE A 40 0.83 4.29 -9.41
CA PHE A 40 0.50 4.68 -8.05
C PHE A 40 -0.85 4.08 -7.70
N VAL A 41 -0.94 3.50 -6.50
CA VAL A 41 -2.21 3.06 -5.93
C VAL A 41 -2.74 4.21 -5.09
N GLN A 42 -3.92 4.73 -5.46
CA GLN A 42 -4.63 5.66 -4.60
C GLN A 42 -5.22 4.87 -3.44
N TYR A 43 -4.58 4.97 -2.28
CA TYR A 43 -5.14 4.41 -1.07
C TYR A 43 -6.49 5.10 -0.79
N THR A 44 -7.48 4.29 -0.43
CA THR A 44 -8.74 4.78 0.11
C THR A 44 -8.47 5.68 1.32
N ARG A 45 -9.43 6.55 1.66
CA ARG A 45 -9.32 7.34 2.88
C ARG A 45 -9.13 6.38 4.06
N SER A 46 -8.29 6.79 5.02
CA SER A 46 -8.20 6.08 6.29
C SER A 46 -9.60 6.07 6.91
N VAL A 47 -10.09 4.87 7.14
CA VAL A 47 -11.33 4.60 7.85
C VAL A 47 -10.93 4.10 9.23
N ASN A 48 -11.45 4.75 10.25
CA ASN A 48 -11.18 4.35 11.63
C ASN A 48 -12.22 3.30 12.01
N PHE A 49 -11.80 2.05 12.16
CA PHE A 49 -12.68 0.96 12.52
C PHE A 49 -12.62 0.76 14.03
N ALA A 50 -13.78 0.91 14.69
CA ALA A 50 -13.94 0.54 16.10
C ALA A 50 -14.34 -0.94 16.28
N ASP A 51 -14.75 -1.58 15.17
CA ASP A 51 -15.26 -2.94 15.09
C ASP A 51 -14.56 -3.72 13.96
N TYR A 52 -14.85 -5.02 13.83
CA TYR A 52 -14.28 -5.87 12.79
C TYR A 52 -14.53 -5.32 11.36
N VAL A 53 -13.48 -5.31 10.55
CA VAL A 53 -13.56 -4.94 9.13
C VAL A 53 -14.03 -6.15 8.33
N PRO A 54 -15.08 -6.03 7.51
CA PRO A 54 -15.49 -7.11 6.63
C PRO A 54 -14.40 -7.38 5.58
N ILE A 55 -14.07 -8.66 5.41
CA ILE A 55 -13.17 -9.14 4.37
C ILE A 55 -14.00 -9.64 3.19
N SER A 56 -13.76 -9.10 2.00
CA SER A 56 -14.32 -9.61 0.76
C SER A 56 -13.39 -10.68 0.19
N VAL A 57 -13.87 -11.92 0.12
CA VAL A 57 -13.10 -13.01 -0.48
C VAL A 57 -13.29 -12.98 -1.99
N ILE A 58 -12.21 -12.75 -2.72
CA ILE A 58 -12.21 -12.80 -4.18
C ILE A 58 -12.03 -14.27 -4.61
N PRO A 59 -13.01 -14.88 -5.30
CA PRO A 59 -12.92 -16.27 -5.76
C PRO A 59 -11.78 -16.49 -6.76
N ASN A 60 -11.47 -17.75 -6.99
CA ASN A 60 -10.39 -18.21 -7.87
C ASN A 60 -9.03 -17.61 -7.46
N GLU A 61 -8.43 -16.78 -8.32
CA GLU A 61 -7.11 -16.18 -8.13
C GLU A 61 -7.14 -14.65 -8.27
N GLY A 62 -8.32 -14.06 -8.46
CA GLY A 62 -8.51 -12.64 -8.70
C GLY A 62 -7.83 -12.12 -9.97
N CYS A 63 -7.64 -12.98 -10.97
CA CYS A 63 -6.89 -12.69 -12.19
C CYS A 63 -7.76 -12.11 -13.32
N SER A 64 -9.08 -12.08 -13.15
CA SER A 64 -10.03 -11.58 -14.13
C SER A 64 -11.11 -10.71 -13.48
N ASP A 65 -11.73 -9.79 -14.21
CA ASP A 65 -12.85 -8.99 -13.71
C ASP A 65 -13.99 -9.86 -13.15
N ASN A 66 -14.25 -11.01 -13.76
CA ASN A 66 -15.28 -11.94 -13.30
C ASN A 66 -15.02 -12.45 -11.87
N ASP A 67 -13.75 -12.63 -11.48
CA ASP A 67 -13.41 -13.05 -10.12
C ASP A 67 -13.83 -11.98 -9.11
N TRP A 68 -13.58 -10.71 -9.41
CA TRP A 68 -13.90 -9.59 -8.52
C TRP A 68 -15.39 -9.29 -8.45
N LEU A 69 -16.11 -9.45 -9.58
CA LEU A 69 -17.56 -9.34 -9.64
C LEU A 69 -18.28 -10.49 -8.92
N ALA A 70 -17.67 -11.68 -8.87
CA ALA A 70 -18.21 -12.86 -8.21
C ALA A 70 -17.87 -12.95 -6.70
N ALA A 71 -17.24 -11.92 -6.13
CA ALA A 71 -16.95 -11.87 -4.71
C ALA A 71 -18.23 -11.98 -3.86
N ASN A 72 -18.16 -12.76 -2.78
CA ASN A 72 -19.32 -13.05 -1.92
C ASN A 72 -19.94 -11.78 -1.28
N SER A 73 -19.11 -10.75 -1.10
CA SER A 73 -19.51 -9.38 -0.79
C SER A 73 -18.78 -8.42 -1.72
N SER A 74 -19.41 -7.29 -2.06
CA SER A 74 -18.74 -6.27 -2.88
C SER A 74 -17.41 -5.88 -2.23
N PRO A 75 -16.29 -5.95 -2.98
CA PRO A 75 -14.97 -5.62 -2.43
C PRO A 75 -14.77 -4.11 -2.25
N ASN A 76 -15.65 -3.27 -2.78
CA ASN A 76 -15.56 -1.82 -2.68
C ASN A 76 -15.60 -1.36 -1.21
N GLY A 77 -14.52 -0.71 -0.77
CA GLY A 77 -14.36 -0.23 0.61
C GLY A 77 -14.08 -1.33 1.64
N GLN A 78 -13.89 -2.58 1.21
CA GLN A 78 -13.56 -3.73 2.06
C GLN A 78 -12.11 -4.17 1.86
N VAL A 79 -11.56 -4.92 2.82
CA VAL A 79 -10.27 -5.59 2.62
C VAL A 79 -10.50 -6.80 1.72
N ALA A 80 -9.86 -6.85 0.55
CA ALA A 80 -9.95 -8.04 -0.30
C ALA A 80 -8.96 -9.11 0.15
N LEU A 81 -9.47 -10.33 0.34
CA LEU A 81 -8.67 -11.53 0.45
C LEU A 81 -8.65 -12.21 -0.92
N VAL A 82 -7.54 -12.05 -1.62
CA VAL A 82 -7.31 -12.66 -2.93
C VAL A 82 -6.40 -13.86 -2.74
N LYS A 83 -6.90 -15.06 -3.08
CA LYS A 83 -6.03 -16.23 -3.15
C LYS A 83 -4.96 -15.95 -4.20
N ARG A 84 -3.71 -16.28 -3.88
CA ARG A 84 -2.65 -16.10 -4.85
C ARG A 84 -2.81 -17.03 -6.05
N GLY A 85 -2.56 -16.48 -7.23
CA GLY A 85 -2.54 -17.21 -8.48
C GLY A 85 -1.34 -17.02 -9.38
N VAL A 86 -1.54 -17.38 -10.64
CA VAL A 86 -0.53 -17.38 -11.70
C VAL A 86 -0.38 -16.02 -12.40
N CYS A 87 -1.36 -15.12 -12.26
CA CYS A 87 -1.28 -13.81 -12.89
C CYS A 87 -0.28 -12.87 -12.18
N PRO A 88 0.41 -12.02 -12.96
CA PRO A 88 1.26 -10.96 -12.44
C PRO A 88 0.61 -10.14 -11.32
N PHE A 89 1.41 -9.70 -10.35
CA PHE A 89 0.94 -8.81 -9.27
C PHE A 89 0.32 -7.53 -9.85
N VAL A 90 0.93 -6.99 -10.90
CA VAL A 90 0.48 -5.74 -11.53
C VAL A 90 -0.95 -5.86 -12.09
N ASP A 91 -1.33 -7.01 -12.63
CA ASP A 91 -2.68 -7.22 -13.17
C ASP A 91 -3.72 -7.22 -12.04
N ARG A 92 -3.40 -7.86 -10.92
CA ARG A 92 -4.24 -7.86 -9.72
C ARG A 92 -4.31 -6.48 -9.08
N ALA A 93 -3.23 -5.71 -9.08
CA ALA A 93 -3.23 -4.34 -8.58
C ALA A 93 -4.08 -3.39 -9.45
N VAL A 94 -4.15 -3.64 -10.76
CA VAL A 94 -5.06 -2.92 -11.68
C VAL A 94 -6.52 -3.36 -11.50
N LEU A 95 -6.77 -4.64 -11.20
CA LEU A 95 -8.12 -5.08 -10.84
C LEU A 95 -8.55 -4.49 -9.48
N ALA A 96 -7.70 -4.55 -8.47
CA ALA A 96 -7.92 -3.95 -7.15
C ALA A 96 -8.19 -2.44 -7.20
N SER A 97 -7.62 -1.72 -8.17
CA SER A 97 -7.92 -0.29 -8.35
C SER A 97 -9.25 -0.04 -9.06
N ARG A 98 -9.72 -0.97 -9.90
CA ARG A 98 -11.06 -0.93 -10.51
C ARG A 98 -12.17 -1.26 -9.51
N TYR A 99 -11.89 -2.12 -8.54
CA TYR A 99 -12.77 -2.45 -7.43
C TYR A 99 -12.15 -1.94 -6.14
N PRO A 100 -12.26 -0.65 -5.79
CA PRO A 100 -11.41 0.00 -4.79
C PRO A 100 -11.46 -0.71 -3.44
N VAL A 101 -10.48 -1.57 -3.20
CA VAL A 101 -10.31 -2.34 -1.97
C VAL A 101 -9.43 -1.59 -0.99
N GLY A 102 -9.67 -1.81 0.30
CA GLY A 102 -8.90 -1.24 1.37
C GLY A 102 -7.60 -2.01 1.59
N ASN A 103 -6.50 -1.26 1.72
CA ASN A 103 -5.30 -1.74 2.41
C ASN A 103 -5.48 -1.57 3.92
N ILE A 104 -4.72 -2.35 4.68
CA ILE A 104 -4.66 -2.19 6.13
C ILE A 104 -3.57 -1.17 6.43
N CYS A 105 -3.95 -0.05 7.06
CA CYS A 105 -3.02 0.94 7.56
C CYS A 105 -3.36 1.32 9.01
N ALA A 106 -2.34 1.49 9.84
CA ALA A 106 -2.46 1.94 11.23
C ALA A 106 -1.66 3.25 11.43
N ASP A 107 -2.34 4.27 11.96
CA ASP A 107 -1.74 5.56 12.31
C ASP A 107 -1.34 5.59 13.78
N THR A 108 -0.25 6.29 14.09
CA THR A 108 0.05 6.67 15.47
C THR A 108 -1.03 7.60 16.03
N PRO A 109 -1.36 7.53 17.34
CA PRO A 109 -2.41 8.34 17.94
C PRO A 109 -2.08 9.84 18.00
N THR A 110 -0.81 10.20 17.79
CA THR A 110 -0.34 11.60 17.74
C THR A 110 0.45 11.87 16.46
N GLY A 111 0.84 13.13 16.24
CA GLY A 111 1.48 13.58 15.01
C GLY A 111 0.57 14.44 14.14
N ASP A 112 1.19 15.34 13.36
CA ASP A 112 0.49 16.14 12.36
C ASP A 112 -0.03 15.25 11.22
N ALA A 113 -1.36 15.24 11.03
CA ALA A 113 -2.04 14.52 9.95
C ALA A 113 -1.58 14.93 8.56
N THR A 114 -1.20 16.20 8.42
CA THR A 114 -0.79 16.80 7.16
C THR A 114 0.66 16.48 6.83
N GLN A 115 1.41 15.93 7.78
CA GLN A 115 2.81 15.53 7.63
C GLN A 115 3.00 14.09 8.14
N THR A 116 2.65 13.13 7.28
CA THR A 116 2.69 11.70 7.60
C THR A 116 3.91 11.02 7.00
N ILE A 117 4.67 10.33 7.85
CA ILE A 117 5.70 9.36 7.44
C ILE A 117 5.00 8.02 7.24
N VAL A 118 5.06 7.46 6.03
CA VAL A 118 4.48 6.14 5.73
C VAL A 118 5.58 5.09 5.69
N ILE A 119 5.40 4.02 6.44
CA ILE A 119 6.23 2.82 6.44
C ILE A 119 5.36 1.67 5.96
N GLY A 120 5.78 0.99 4.89
CA GLY A 120 4.95 0.00 4.22
C GLY A 120 5.70 -1.27 3.87
N GLY A 121 4.96 -2.37 3.83
CA GLY A 121 5.33 -3.60 3.15
C GLY A 121 4.09 -4.12 2.42
N HIS A 122 4.26 -4.94 1.39
CA HIS A 122 3.13 -5.68 0.82
C HIS A 122 2.97 -7.02 1.54
N SER A 123 1.72 -7.45 1.71
CA SER A 123 1.37 -8.68 2.42
C SER A 123 1.21 -9.92 1.53
N ASP A 124 1.36 -9.78 0.21
CA ASP A 124 1.37 -10.90 -0.71
C ASP A 124 2.78 -11.48 -0.93
N SER A 125 2.87 -12.71 -1.45
CA SER A 125 4.15 -13.44 -1.71
C SER A 125 4.04 -14.38 -2.89
N VAL A 126 5.06 -14.64 -3.72
CA VAL A 126 5.05 -15.60 -4.86
C VAL A 126 4.64 -17.05 -4.53
N PRO A 127 4.01 -17.82 -5.47
CA PRO A 127 3.68 -19.23 -5.21
C PRO A 127 4.92 -20.13 -5.19
N ALA A 128 6.01 -19.67 -5.80
CA ALA A 128 7.28 -20.40 -5.91
C ALA A 128 8.00 -20.60 -4.57
N GLY A 129 7.51 -19.99 -3.48
CA GLY A 129 8.12 -20.14 -2.16
C GLY A 129 7.19 -19.71 -1.03
N PRO A 130 7.64 -19.88 0.22
CA PRO A 130 6.83 -19.64 1.42
C PRO A 130 6.61 -18.15 1.73
N GLY A 131 7.17 -17.22 0.94
CA GLY A 131 6.99 -15.79 1.15
C GLY A 131 7.72 -15.17 2.31
N ILE A 132 8.54 -15.95 3.01
CA ILE A 132 9.20 -15.47 4.23
C ILE A 132 10.14 -14.29 3.95
N ASN A 133 10.77 -14.23 2.77
CA ASN A 133 11.64 -13.12 2.39
C ASN A 133 10.93 -12.04 1.56
N ASP A 134 9.94 -12.43 0.74
CA ASP A 134 9.19 -11.55 -0.16
C ASP A 134 7.69 -11.82 0.02
N ASN A 135 7.00 -11.10 0.91
CA ASN A 135 7.53 -10.05 1.80
C ASN A 135 7.11 -10.23 3.26
N GLY A 136 7.10 -11.47 3.73
CA GLY A 136 6.82 -11.82 5.13
C GLY A 136 7.79 -11.15 6.11
N SER A 137 9.10 -11.14 5.79
CA SER A 137 10.15 -10.51 6.60
C SER A 137 9.96 -8.99 6.72
N GLY A 138 9.68 -8.30 5.60
CA GLY A 138 9.39 -6.87 5.61
C GLY A 138 8.08 -6.55 6.34
N SER A 139 7.04 -7.37 6.14
CA SER A 139 5.74 -7.21 6.79
C SER A 139 5.83 -7.37 8.31
N VAL A 140 6.56 -8.38 8.80
CA VAL A 140 6.75 -8.60 10.24
C VAL A 140 7.69 -7.57 10.86
N ALA A 141 8.71 -7.09 10.13
CA ALA A 141 9.55 -6.00 10.58
C ALA A 141 8.74 -4.69 10.72
N ASN A 142 7.84 -4.42 9.76
CA ASN A 142 6.93 -3.28 9.80
C ASN A 142 6.00 -3.35 11.03
N LEU A 143 5.42 -4.53 11.28
CA LEU A 143 4.58 -4.79 12.47
C LEU A 143 5.37 -4.67 13.77
N GLY A 144 6.58 -5.20 13.82
CA GLY A 144 7.47 -5.08 14.98
C GLY A 144 7.78 -3.63 15.33
N LEU A 145 8.04 -2.79 14.31
CA LEU A 145 8.25 -1.36 14.50
C LEU A 145 6.98 -0.65 14.98
N ALA A 146 5.82 -0.99 14.41
CA ALA A 146 4.52 -0.45 14.84
C ALA A 146 4.25 -0.76 16.32
N VAL A 147 4.46 -2.01 16.74
CA VAL A 147 4.28 -2.46 18.13
C VAL A 147 5.31 -1.81 19.06
N ALA A 148 6.57 -1.71 18.65
CA ALA A 148 7.59 -1.03 19.45
C ALA A 148 7.24 0.44 19.67
N LEU A 149 6.77 1.13 18.64
CA LEU A 149 6.31 2.52 18.73
C LEU A 149 5.04 2.64 19.59
N ALA A 150 4.09 1.69 19.48
CA ALA A 150 2.90 1.61 20.33
C ALA A 150 3.26 1.51 21.82
N ARG A 151 4.22 0.66 22.20
CA ARG A 151 4.69 0.53 23.58
C ARG A 151 5.33 1.80 24.11
N LEU A 152 6.00 2.57 23.25
CA LEU A 152 6.51 3.89 23.62
C LEU A 152 5.37 4.87 23.92
N PHE A 153 4.19 4.73 23.29
CA PHE A 153 3.01 5.54 23.65
C PHE A 153 2.39 5.14 25.00
N GLU A 154 2.34 3.85 25.33
CA GLU A 154 1.70 3.36 26.56
C GLU A 154 2.48 3.73 27.83
N THR A 155 3.80 3.78 27.74
CA THR A 155 4.69 3.93 28.90
C THR A 155 5.07 5.37 29.21
N SER A 156 4.56 6.34 28.46
CA SER A 156 5.21 7.64 28.39
C SER A 156 4.27 8.84 28.25
N THR A 157 4.57 9.92 28.97
CA THR A 157 3.95 11.26 28.86
C THR A 157 4.40 12.02 27.61
N TYR A 158 4.80 11.34 26.53
CA TYR A 158 5.53 11.98 25.43
C TYR A 158 4.72 13.08 24.74
N LYS A 159 5.40 14.19 24.48
CA LYS A 159 4.93 15.26 23.60
C LYS A 159 4.59 14.65 22.24
N LYS A 160 3.40 15.00 21.74
CA LYS A 160 2.96 14.85 20.34
C LYS A 160 4.16 14.83 19.39
N TYR A 161 4.39 13.73 18.68
CA TYR A 161 5.41 13.69 17.63
C TYR A 161 5.13 14.81 16.63
N LYS A 162 6.17 15.37 15.99
CA LYS A 162 5.97 16.38 14.94
C LYS A 162 5.19 15.79 13.77
N TYR A 163 5.59 14.61 13.32
CA TYR A 163 4.99 13.89 12.20
C TYR A 163 4.12 12.75 12.70
N ARG A 164 3.04 12.46 11.98
CA ARG A 164 2.32 11.21 12.15
C ARG A 164 3.11 10.07 11.51
N VAL A 165 3.11 8.89 12.12
CA VAL A 165 3.66 7.69 11.48
C VAL A 165 2.50 6.77 11.10
N ARG A 166 2.48 6.31 9.85
CA ARG A 166 1.50 5.38 9.30
C ARG A 166 2.19 4.10 8.88
N PHE A 167 1.72 2.96 9.38
CA PHE A 167 2.17 1.63 8.99
C PHE A 167 1.15 1.02 8.04
N CYS A 168 1.53 0.60 6.83
CA CYS A 168 0.63 -0.01 5.85
C CYS A 168 1.09 -1.40 5.38
N TRP A 169 0.12 -2.22 4.99
CA TRP A 169 0.27 -3.62 4.57
C TRP A 169 -0.52 -3.93 3.29
#